data_AF-A0A937F4N0-F1
#
_entry.id   AF-A0A937F4N0-F1
#
_cell.length_a   1.000
_cell.length_b   1.000
_cell.length_c   1.000
_cell.angle_alpha   90.00
_cell.angle_beta   90.00
_cell.angle_gamma   90.00
#
_symmetry.space_group_name_H-M   'P 1'
#
loop_
_entity.id
_entity.type
_entity.pdbx_description
1 polymer ?
#
loop_
_entity_poly.entity_id
_entity_poly.type
_entity_poly.pdbx_seq_one_letter_code
_entity_poly.pdbx_strand_id
1 'polypeptide(L)'
;MVYQKRNSTILEKALARLQGLESLNPQLNLGNGLTLQDYATLIKLALQQLQAYNISLAAADRDRIEFAAAEASVADLSSRLLSAVAATYGKNSKEYEIAGGKVRTNYKRSTKPAPSTTSETTLSDLNFLDTDLLNDSSRNGTKASLG
;
A
#
# COMPACT_ATOMS: atom_id res chain seq x y z
N MET A 1 -6.36 9.38 -1.37
CA MET A 1 -6.75 8.56 -0.20
C MET A 1 -6.65 9.45 1.02
N VAL A 2 -7.76 9.66 1.73
CA VAL A 2 -7.84 10.50 2.95
C VAL A 2 -7.43 9.66 4.15
N TYR A 3 -6.65 10.22 5.07
CA TYR A 3 -6.25 9.49 6.27
C TYR A 3 -7.45 9.38 7.23
N GLN A 4 -7.61 8.19 7.82
CA GLN A 4 -8.73 7.92 8.72
C GLN A 4 -8.41 8.50 10.11
N LYS A 5 -9.36 9.23 10.68
CA LYS A 5 -9.24 9.74 12.05
C LYS A 5 -9.18 8.57 13.03
N ARG A 6 -8.42 8.74 14.11
CA ARG A 6 -8.27 7.71 15.15
C ARG A 6 -9.42 7.79 16.15
N ASN A 7 -10.05 6.66 16.39
CA ASN A 7 -11.02 6.45 17.46
C ASN A 7 -10.42 5.50 18.51
N SER A 8 -10.82 5.63 19.78
CA SER A 8 -10.30 4.82 20.89
C SER A 8 -11.42 4.19 21.69
N THR A 9 -11.58 2.88 21.53
CA THR A 9 -12.54 2.07 22.29
C THR A 9 -12.19 2.02 23.78
N ILE A 10 -10.93 2.23 24.14
CA ILE A 10 -10.48 2.33 25.53
C ILE A 10 -11.06 3.58 26.18
N LEU A 11 -11.03 4.72 25.49
CA LEU A 11 -11.58 5.98 26.01
C LEU A 11 -13.10 5.94 26.10
N GLU A 12 -13.77 5.32 25.14
CA GLU A 12 -15.22 5.09 25.18
C GLU A 12 -15.62 4.24 26.40
N LYS A 13 -14.92 3.13 26.63
CA LYS A 13 -15.13 2.29 27.82
C LYS A 13 -14.77 3.03 29.11
N ALA A 14 -13.73 3.86 29.09
CA ALA A 14 -13.31 4.62 30.27
C ALA A 14 -14.37 5.65 30.67
N LEU A 15 -14.96 6.35 29.71
CA LEU A 15 -16.08 7.26 29.90
C LEU A 15 -17.33 6.55 30.43
N ALA A 16 -17.69 5.41 29.84
CA ALA A 16 -18.84 4.62 30.31
C ALA A 16 -18.65 4.17 31.78
N ARG A 17 -17.43 3.75 32.15
CA ARG A 17 -17.09 3.43 33.55
C ARG A 17 -17.16 4.65 34.46
N LEU A 18 -16.66 5.80 34.01
CA LEU A 18 -16.73 7.04 34.78
C LEU A 18 -18.19 7.41 35.09
N GLN A 19 -19.07 7.38 34.09
CA GLN A 19 -20.50 7.65 34.28
C GLN A 19 -21.16 6.65 35.24
N GLY A 20 -20.80 5.37 35.15
CA GLY A 20 -21.28 4.35 36.07
C GLY A 20 -20.78 4.56 37.51
N LEU A 21 -19.55 5.04 37.69
CA LEU A 21 -19.01 5.35 39.02
C LEU A 21 -19.63 6.63 39.60
N GLU A 22 -19.84 7.65 38.78
CA GLU A 22 -20.49 8.91 39.18
C GLU A 22 -21.94 8.70 39.65
N SER A 23 -22.69 7.80 39.00
CA SER A 23 -24.07 7.50 39.38
C SER A 23 -24.16 6.74 40.71
N LEU A 24 -23.13 5.97 41.06
CA LEU A 24 -23.06 5.25 42.33
C LEU A 24 -22.66 6.17 43.48
N ASN A 25 -21.56 6.91 43.32
CA ASN A 25 -21.09 7.86 44.33
C ASN A 25 -20.24 8.97 43.67
N PRO A 26 -20.72 10.23 43.64
CA PRO A 26 -20.01 11.33 42.99
C PRO A 26 -18.72 11.76 43.71
N GLN A 27 -18.51 11.34 44.96
CA GLN A 27 -17.31 11.65 45.75
C GLN A 27 -16.51 10.38 46.08
N LEU A 28 -16.58 9.37 45.20
CA LEU A 28 -15.88 8.11 45.39
C LEU A 28 -14.35 8.32 45.53
N ASN A 29 -13.83 7.92 46.68
CA ASN A 29 -12.41 7.89 46.99
C ASN A 29 -12.05 6.51 47.54
N LEU A 30 -11.23 5.77 46.80
CA LEU A 30 -10.83 4.40 47.14
C LEU A 30 -9.48 4.37 47.90
N GLY A 31 -8.92 5.53 48.25
CA GLY A 31 -7.58 5.66 48.82
C GLY A 31 -6.48 5.51 47.76
N ASN A 32 -5.21 5.64 48.18
CA ASN A 32 -4.03 5.46 47.31
C ASN A 32 -4.03 6.28 46.00
N GLY A 33 -4.67 7.46 46.00
CA GLY A 33 -4.78 8.29 44.78
C GLY A 33 -5.77 7.77 43.74
N LEU A 34 -6.56 6.74 44.06
CA LEU A 34 -7.67 6.28 43.23
C LEU A 34 -8.92 7.10 43.57
N THR A 35 -8.93 8.34 43.08
CA THR A 35 -10.08 9.22 43.18
C THR A 35 -10.82 9.30 41.85
N LEU A 36 -12.13 9.50 41.92
CA LEU A 36 -12.95 9.69 40.73
C LEU A 36 -12.54 10.95 39.95
N GLN A 37 -12.07 11.98 40.65
CA GLN A 37 -11.58 13.21 40.05
C GLN A 37 -10.27 13.00 39.27
N ASP A 38 -9.31 12.24 39.81
CA ASP A 38 -8.08 11.90 39.10
C ASP A 38 -8.36 11.07 37.84
N TYR A 39 -9.30 10.13 37.94
CA TYR A 39 -9.74 9.35 36.78
C TYR A 39 -10.40 10.24 35.70
N ALA A 40 -11.28 11.16 36.09
CA ALA A 40 -11.92 12.10 35.19
C ALA A 40 -10.92 13.05 34.49
N THR A 41 -9.93 13.54 35.23
CA THR A 41 -8.89 14.42 34.67
C THR A 41 -8.02 13.68 33.65
N LEU A 42 -7.62 12.44 33.95
CA LEU A 42 -6.87 11.60 33.01
C LEU A 42 -7.66 11.31 31.73
N ILE A 43 -8.95 11.00 31.83
CA ILE A 43 -9.81 10.79 30.65
C ILE A 43 -9.89 12.06 29.81
N LYS A 44 -10.11 13.23 30.44
CA LYS A 44 -10.16 14.52 29.73
C LYS A 44 -8.86 14.84 29.01
N LEU A 45 -7.72 14.63 29.68
CA LEU A 45 -6.39 14.82 29.08
C LEU A 45 -6.21 13.91 27.87
N ALA A 46 -6.56 12.62 27.99
CA ALA A 46 -6.43 11.67 26.90
C ALA A 46 -7.35 12.01 25.70
N LEU A 47 -8.56 12.51 25.95
CA LEU A 47 -9.46 12.99 24.90
C LEU A 47 -8.90 14.21 24.17
N GLN A 48 -8.33 15.17 24.91
CA GLN A 48 -7.67 16.34 24.32
C GLN A 48 -6.49 15.94 23.44
N GLN A 49 -5.66 15.00 23.90
CA GLN A 49 -4.56 14.47 23.10
C GLN A 49 -5.05 13.74 21.84
N LEU A 50 -6.11 12.95 21.94
CA LEU A 50 -6.70 12.29 20.78
C LEU A 50 -7.24 13.30 19.76
N GLN A 51 -7.90 14.35 20.23
CA GLN A 51 -8.41 15.42 19.37
C GLN A 51 -7.26 16.18 18.69
N ALA A 52 -6.23 16.58 19.45
CA ALA A 52 -5.05 17.25 18.91
C ALA A 52 -4.35 16.39 17.85
N TYR A 53 -4.20 15.09 18.11
CA TYR A 53 -3.68 14.13 17.14
C TYR A 53 -4.52 14.12 15.85
N ASN A 54 -5.85 13.98 15.96
CA ASN A 54 -6.72 13.96 14.78
C ASN A 54 -6.71 15.28 13.99
N ILE A 55 -6.52 16.42 14.66
CA ILE A 55 -6.35 17.72 14.00
C ILE A 55 -5.03 17.77 13.22
N SER A 56 -3.92 17.34 13.84
CA SER A 56 -2.63 17.29 13.15
C SER A 56 -2.65 16.37 11.94
N LEU A 57 -3.35 15.24 12.02
CA LEU A 57 -3.53 14.33 10.90
C LEU A 57 -4.32 15.01 9.77
N ALA A 58 -5.43 15.69 10.09
CA ALA A 58 -6.20 16.42 9.08
C ALA A 58 -5.42 17.58 8.45
N ALA A 59 -4.47 18.19 9.17
CA ALA A 59 -3.57 19.19 8.61
C ALA A 59 -2.58 18.56 7.61
N ALA A 60 -1.92 17.46 7.98
CA ALA A 60 -1.03 16.73 7.08
C ALA A 60 -1.74 16.25 5.80
N ASP A 61 -3.01 15.83 5.91
CA ASP A 61 -3.84 15.46 4.75
C ASP A 61 -4.02 16.63 3.79
N ARG A 62 -4.29 17.82 4.32
CA ARG A 62 -4.46 19.04 3.52
C ARG A 62 -3.15 19.37 2.80
N ASP A 63 -2.05 19.40 3.53
CA ASP A 63 -0.73 19.73 2.97
C ASP A 63 -0.35 18.75 1.85
N ARG A 64 -0.67 17.46 2.03
CA ARG A 64 -0.47 16.44 0.99
C ARG A 64 -1.29 16.71 -0.27
N ILE A 65 -2.55 17.10 -0.13
CA ILE A 65 -3.44 17.41 -1.27
C ILE A 65 -2.93 18.63 -2.01
N GLU A 66 -2.57 19.69 -1.28
CA GLU A 66 -2.04 20.92 -1.86
C GLU A 66 -0.71 20.67 -2.59
N PHE A 67 0.19 19.89 -1.99
CA PHE A 67 1.45 19.50 -2.62
C PHE A 67 1.21 18.68 -3.90
N ALA A 68 0.33 17.69 -3.88
CA ALA A 68 0.01 16.90 -5.06
C ALA A 68 -0.60 17.76 -6.19
N ALA A 69 -1.40 18.77 -5.86
CA ALA A 69 -1.92 19.71 -6.85
C ALA A 69 -0.80 20.59 -7.45
N ALA A 70 0.15 21.04 -6.63
CA ALA A 70 1.33 21.76 -7.09
C ALA A 70 2.19 20.88 -8.02
N GLU A 71 2.45 19.62 -7.65
CA GLU A 71 3.17 18.65 -8.50
C GLU A 71 2.48 18.47 -9.85
N ALA A 72 1.15 18.28 -9.87
CA ALA A 72 0.39 18.16 -11.10
C ALA A 72 0.54 19.40 -12.00
N SER A 73 0.49 20.60 -11.41
CA SER A 73 0.66 21.85 -12.17
C SER A 73 2.05 21.98 -12.80
N VAL A 74 3.09 21.57 -12.07
CA VAL A 74 4.48 21.57 -12.57
C VAL A 74 4.64 20.54 -13.68
N ALA A 75 4.07 19.34 -13.51
CA ALA A 75 4.09 18.30 -14.53
C ALA A 75 3.40 18.80 -15.82
N ASP A 76 2.23 19.41 -15.72
CA ASP A 76 1.51 19.97 -16.86
C ASP A 76 2.32 21.07 -17.57
N LEU A 77 2.89 22.02 -16.82
CA LEU A 77 3.73 23.07 -17.39
C LEU A 77 4.99 22.49 -18.07
N SER A 78 5.64 21.52 -17.43
CA SER A 78 6.82 20.86 -18.00
C SER A 78 6.48 20.17 -19.34
N SER A 79 5.33 19.51 -19.43
CA SER A 79 4.87 18.86 -20.67
C SER A 79 4.59 19.87 -21.79
N ARG A 80 4.02 21.03 -21.44
CA ARG A 80 3.75 22.13 -22.38
C ARG A 80 5.04 22.76 -22.88
N LEU A 81 5.99 23.03 -21.99
CA LEU A 81 7.30 23.58 -22.34
C LEU A 81 8.06 22.63 -23.27
N LEU A 82 8.10 21.34 -22.92
CA LEU A 82 8.75 20.34 -23.75
C LEU A 82 8.08 20.23 -25.13
N SER A 83 6.75 20.33 -25.19
CA SER A 83 6.00 20.37 -26.45
C SER A 83 6.28 21.63 -27.27
N ALA A 84 6.45 22.78 -26.63
CA ALA A 84 6.83 24.03 -27.28
C ALA A 84 8.24 23.95 -27.87
N VAL A 85 9.22 23.40 -27.13
CA VAL A 85 10.58 23.16 -27.63
C VAL A 85 10.56 22.21 -28.84
N ALA A 86 9.74 21.16 -28.77
CA ALA A 86 9.52 20.27 -29.91
C ALA A 86 8.89 20.97 -31.12
N ALA A 87 8.02 21.96 -30.90
CA ALA A 87 7.39 22.72 -31.97
C ALA A 87 8.35 23.71 -32.62
N THR A 88 9.26 24.33 -31.85
CA THR A 88 10.22 25.33 -32.35
C THR A 88 11.45 24.71 -33.00
N TYR A 89 12.06 23.70 -32.37
CA TYR A 89 13.31 23.09 -32.84
C TYR A 89 13.12 21.73 -33.50
N GLY A 90 11.94 21.11 -33.32
CA GLY A 90 11.67 19.76 -33.80
C GLY A 90 12.05 18.67 -32.79
N LYS A 91 11.35 17.54 -32.85
CA LYS A 91 11.51 16.40 -31.91
C LYS A 91 12.83 15.61 -32.06
N ASN A 92 13.57 15.86 -33.13
CA ASN A 92 14.85 15.21 -33.43
C ASN A 92 16.05 16.15 -33.21
N SER A 93 15.80 17.34 -32.67
CA SER A 93 16.84 18.33 -32.41
C SER A 93 17.61 18.01 -31.13
N LYS A 94 18.85 18.50 -31.06
CA LYS A 94 19.70 18.34 -29.88
C LYS A 94 19.16 19.17 -28.71
N GLU A 95 18.54 20.31 -29.01
CA GLU A 95 17.87 21.21 -28.07
C GLU A 95 16.71 20.51 -27.35
N TYR A 96 15.93 19.71 -28.08
CA TYR A 96 14.86 18.90 -27.49
C TYR A 96 15.41 17.83 -26.55
N GLU A 97 16.52 17.18 -26.92
CA GLU A 97 17.22 16.21 -26.07
C GLU A 97 17.77 16.85 -24.79
N ILE A 98 18.40 18.02 -24.91
CA ILE A 98 18.92 18.80 -23.78
C ILE A 98 17.78 19.24 -22.85
N ALA A 99 16.62 19.59 -23.39
CA ALA A 99 15.42 19.92 -22.62
C ALA A 99 14.77 18.72 -21.90
N GLY A 100 15.36 17.52 -22.00
CA GLY A 100 14.86 16.28 -21.39
C GLY A 100 13.88 15.50 -22.26
N GLY A 101 13.71 15.91 -23.52
CA GLY A 101 12.91 15.19 -24.51
C GLY A 101 13.60 13.93 -25.00
N LYS A 102 12.85 12.84 -25.14
CA LYS A 102 13.40 11.61 -25.73
C LYS A 102 13.26 11.65 -27.24
N VAL A 103 14.39 11.75 -27.95
CA VAL A 103 14.43 11.71 -29.41
C VAL A 103 13.95 10.34 -29.91
N ARG A 104 13.21 10.33 -31.02
CA ARG A 104 12.86 9.08 -31.71
C ARG A 104 14.12 8.52 -32.37
N THR A 105 14.81 7.62 -31.69
CA THR A 105 15.93 6.90 -32.27
C THR A 105 15.40 6.00 -33.38
N ASN A 106 15.68 6.31 -34.65
CA ASN A 106 15.32 5.47 -35.81
C ASN A 106 16.16 4.17 -35.90
N TYR A 107 17.10 3.94 -34.99
CA TYR A 107 17.80 2.67 -34.92
C TYR A 107 16.86 1.57 -34.41
N LYS A 108 16.42 0.68 -35.33
CA LYS A 108 15.90 -0.64 -34.96
C LYS A 108 16.95 -1.30 -34.08
N ARG A 109 16.68 -1.44 -32.78
CA ARG A 109 17.49 -2.32 -31.92
C ARG A 109 17.30 -3.72 -32.48
N SER A 110 18.30 -4.25 -33.18
CA SER A 110 18.27 -5.62 -33.68
C SER A 110 18.17 -6.55 -32.48
N THR A 111 16.99 -7.08 -32.20
CA THR A 111 16.83 -8.20 -31.30
C THR A 111 17.49 -9.39 -31.99
N LYS A 112 18.71 -9.75 -31.58
CA LYS A 112 19.33 -11.01 -32.02
C LYS A 112 18.36 -12.13 -31.64
N PRO A 113 17.90 -12.99 -32.58
CA PRO A 113 17.11 -14.15 -32.19
C PRO A 113 17.99 -15.06 -31.34
N ALA A 114 17.44 -15.55 -30.23
CA ALA A 114 18.08 -16.56 -29.40
C ALA A 114 18.33 -17.83 -30.25
N PRO A 115 19.45 -18.55 -30.04
CA PRO A 115 19.74 -19.75 -30.80
C PRO A 115 18.66 -20.80 -30.52
N SER A 116 17.96 -21.23 -31.57
CA SER A 116 17.04 -22.38 -31.52
C SER A 116 17.86 -23.64 -31.32
N THR A 117 17.70 -24.30 -30.16
CA THR A 117 18.22 -25.65 -29.93
C THR A 117 17.50 -26.63 -30.84
N THR A 118 18.21 -27.14 -31.84
CA THR A 118 17.79 -28.24 -32.70
C THR A 118 17.60 -29.49 -31.84
N SER A 119 16.34 -29.93 -31.67
CA SER A 119 16.01 -31.24 -31.15
C SER A 119 16.23 -32.28 -32.25
N GLU A 120 17.33 -33.03 -32.17
CA GLU A 120 17.53 -34.23 -32.97
C GLU A 120 16.72 -35.39 -32.38
N THR A 121 15.88 -35.96 -33.23
CA THR A 121 15.14 -37.20 -33.00
C THR A 121 16.05 -38.38 -33.33
N THR A 122 16.35 -39.26 -32.37
CA THR A 122 16.85 -40.61 -32.65
C THR A 122 16.05 -41.65 -31.87
N LEU A 123 15.26 -42.45 -32.60
CA LEU A 123 14.54 -43.62 -32.14
C LEU A 123 15.49 -44.83 -32.16
N SER A 124 15.95 -45.25 -30.97
CA SER A 124 16.53 -46.57 -30.62
C SER A 124 16.99 -46.39 -29.16
N ASP A 125 16.36 -46.98 -28.15
CA ASP A 125 16.44 -48.41 -27.91
C ASP A 125 15.21 -48.91 -27.12
N LEU A 126 14.48 -49.84 -27.73
CA LEU A 126 13.69 -50.82 -27.01
C LEU A 126 14.65 -51.95 -26.66
N ASN A 127 14.88 -52.18 -25.36
CA ASN A 127 15.02 -53.50 -24.71
C ASN A 127 15.71 -53.35 -23.34
N PHE A 128 14.95 -53.46 -22.25
CA PHE A 128 15.24 -54.46 -21.22
C PHE A 128 14.02 -54.61 -20.30
N LEU A 129 13.46 -55.82 -20.28
CA LEU A 129 12.37 -56.26 -19.42
C LEU A 129 12.87 -56.54 -18.00
N ASP A 130 11.91 -56.50 -17.09
CA ASP A 130 11.87 -57.15 -15.78
C ASP A 130 12.78 -56.59 -14.67
N THR A 131 12.16 -56.01 -13.64
CA THR A 131 11.70 -56.80 -12.49
C THR A 131 11.15 -55.87 -11.41
N ASP A 132 9.83 -55.97 -11.20
CA ASP A 132 9.26 -56.37 -9.92
C ASP A 132 9.49 -55.53 -8.62
N LEU A 133 8.33 -55.29 -7.98
CA LEU A 133 8.08 -55.41 -6.53
C LEU A 133 8.10 -54.15 -5.62
N LEU A 134 6.87 -53.85 -5.16
CA LEU A 134 6.46 -53.18 -3.92
C LEU A 134 6.76 -51.67 -3.75
N ASN A 135 5.72 -50.83 -3.78
CA ASN A 135 5.02 -50.51 -2.52
C ASN A 135 3.69 -49.80 -2.77
N ASP A 136 2.74 -50.24 -1.96
CA ASP A 136 1.32 -50.01 -1.93
C ASP A 136 0.96 -48.68 -1.24
N SER A 137 -0.22 -48.15 -1.59
CA SER A 137 -1.09 -47.33 -0.74
C SER A 137 -0.58 -45.91 -0.38
N SER A 138 -1.36 -44.85 -0.28
CA SER A 138 -2.80 -44.69 -0.11
C SER A 138 -3.10 -43.19 -0.20
N ARG A 139 -4.30 -42.85 -0.70
CA ARG A 139 -5.12 -41.67 -0.35
C ARG A 139 -4.72 -40.32 -0.98
N ASN A 140 -5.48 -39.93 -1.99
CA ASN A 140 -6.50 -38.89 -1.82
C ASN A 140 -7.53 -38.93 -2.95
N GLY A 141 -8.49 -39.86 -2.85
CA GLY A 141 -9.87 -39.56 -3.26
C GLY A 141 -10.48 -38.64 -2.20
N THR A 142 -11.47 -37.80 -2.45
CA THR A 142 -12.40 -37.68 -3.58
C THR A 142 -13.15 -36.36 -3.28
N LYS A 143 -13.40 -35.49 -4.29
CA LYS A 143 -14.71 -35.29 -4.97
C LYS A 143 -15.87 -35.00 -3.99
N ALA A 144 -16.87 -34.18 -4.22
CA ALA A 144 -17.50 -33.50 -5.36
C ALA A 144 -18.70 -32.76 -4.70
N SER A 145 -19.09 -31.55 -5.08
CA SER A 145 -19.92 -31.22 -6.24
C SER A 145 -21.29 -31.92 -6.27
N LEU A 146 -22.32 -31.06 -6.42
CA LEU A 146 -23.69 -31.27 -6.91
C LEU A 146 -24.78 -31.67 -5.91
N GLY A 147 -25.81 -30.82 -5.89
CA GLY A 147 -27.05 -30.90 -5.11
C GLY A 147 -27.66 -29.51 -5.03
#